data_AF-A0AAD3CMA7-F1
#
_entry.id   AF-A0AAD3CMA7-F1
#
_cell.length_a   1.000
_cell.length_b   1.000
_cell.length_c   1.000
_cell.angle_alpha   90.00
_cell.angle_beta   90.00
_cell.angle_gamma   90.00
#
_symmetry.space_group_name_H-M   'P 1'
#
loop_
_entity.id
_entity.type
_entity.pdbx_description
1 polymer ?
#
loop_
_entity_poly.entity_id
_entity_poly.type
_entity_poly.pdbx_seq_one_letter_code
_entity_poly.pdbx_strand_id
1 'polypeptide(L)'
;MPASRSIALLTFAAAIFSVESFTSSIHSVNRFQSTTSLEARRKSLRKTVAAGNNARGVNSMGGEMEPTKKTNWVPVSGLTSMADLPQEENVVKLVDTMADQLINGATNPTGAVSVVNYEGKTYCFASSCTCCQIPLAKAKVLPPNEETGGVAPRLSCDFCKATYNIRTGERIENADKPGLLGGVVTGLFSKSEKKPLPVYDLGEKNKSVLINLP
;
A
#
# COMPACT_ATOMS: atom_id res chain seq x y z
N MET A 1 -20.68 47.35 32.54
CA MET A 1 -22.13 47.14 32.80
C MET A 1 -22.90 47.77 31.63
N PRO A 2 -23.99 47.23 31.06
CA PRO A 2 -24.54 45.85 30.97
C PRO A 2 -24.21 45.23 29.56
N ALA A 3 -24.10 43.92 29.33
CA ALA A 3 -25.03 42.79 29.39
C ALA A 3 -26.20 42.86 28.38
N SER A 4 -26.17 41.99 27.34
CA SER A 4 -27.31 41.26 26.71
C SER A 4 -26.87 40.71 25.34
N ARG A 5 -26.70 39.39 25.11
CA ARG A 5 -27.64 38.23 25.06
C ARG A 5 -28.02 37.86 23.61
N SER A 6 -27.57 36.67 23.19
CA SER A 6 -28.23 35.64 22.35
C SER A 6 -28.66 36.04 20.91
N ILE A 7 -28.61 35.19 19.88
CA ILE A 7 -29.21 33.85 19.73
C ILE A 7 -28.43 33.07 18.66
N ALA A 8 -28.14 31.80 18.98
CA ALA A 8 -27.64 30.80 18.04
C ALA A 8 -28.81 30.24 17.21
N LEU A 9 -28.62 30.10 15.91
CA LEU A 9 -29.50 29.35 15.01
C LEU A 9 -28.70 28.18 14.44
N LEU A 10 -28.91 27.00 15.03
CA LEU A 10 -28.49 25.71 14.53
C LEU A 10 -29.53 25.24 13.50
N THR A 11 -29.14 25.14 12.22
CA THR A 11 -29.91 24.44 11.20
C THR A 11 -29.39 23.01 11.07
N PHE A 12 -30.19 22.05 11.52
CA PHE A 12 -30.01 20.63 11.25
C PHE A 12 -30.50 20.31 9.83
N ALA A 13 -29.58 19.94 8.94
CA ALA A 13 -29.93 19.31 7.67
C ALA A 13 -29.90 17.79 7.86
N ALA A 14 -31.08 17.17 7.94
CA ALA A 14 -31.23 15.73 7.91
C ALA A 14 -31.18 15.24 6.45
N ALA A 15 -30.14 14.50 6.09
CA ALA A 15 -30.05 13.79 4.82
C ALA A 15 -30.69 12.40 4.98
N ILE A 16 -31.76 12.15 4.23
CA ILE A 16 -32.44 10.86 4.12
C ILE A 16 -31.63 10.02 3.12
N PHE A 17 -31.04 8.91 3.59
CA PHE A 17 -30.44 7.90 2.71
C PHE A 17 -31.48 6.82 2.42
N SER A 18 -31.89 6.73 1.15
CA SER A 18 -32.67 5.63 0.61
C SER A 18 -31.81 4.36 0.57
N VAL A 19 -32.37 3.24 1.02
CA VAL A 19 -31.75 1.92 0.99
C VAL A 19 -32.28 1.20 -0.26
N GLU A 20 -31.43 0.92 -1.24
CA GLU A 20 -31.77 0.03 -2.35
C GLU A 20 -31.41 -1.41 -1.97
N SER A 21 -32.46 -2.23 -1.90
CA SER A 21 -32.39 -3.66 -1.60
C SER A 21 -31.86 -4.42 -2.82
N PHE A 22 -30.68 -5.03 -2.70
CA PHE A 22 -30.21 -5.99 -3.70
C PHE A 22 -30.97 -7.31 -3.57
N THR A 23 -31.71 -7.64 -4.64
CA THR A 23 -32.36 -8.94 -4.84
C THR A 23 -31.31 -10.02 -5.09
N SER A 24 -31.23 -11.02 -4.22
CA SER A 24 -30.48 -12.25 -4.49
C SER A 24 -31.36 -13.21 -5.27
N SER A 25 -31.11 -13.33 -6.57
CA SER A 25 -31.74 -14.37 -7.40
C SER A 25 -31.07 -15.71 -7.10
N ILE A 26 -31.82 -16.61 -6.45
CA ILE A 26 -31.42 -17.98 -6.17
C ILE A 26 -31.49 -18.77 -7.48
N HIS A 27 -30.34 -19.03 -8.10
CA HIS A 27 -30.24 -20.01 -9.18
C HIS A 27 -29.68 -21.35 -8.68
N SER A 28 -30.59 -22.33 -8.72
CA SER A 28 -30.38 -23.72 -9.14
C SER A 28 -29.25 -24.53 -8.47
N VAL A 29 -29.67 -25.37 -7.52
CA VAL A 29 -28.94 -26.55 -7.09
C VAL A 29 -29.10 -27.61 -8.18
N ASN A 30 -28.10 -27.78 -9.04
CA ASN A 30 -28.00 -28.95 -9.91
C ASN A 30 -26.96 -29.92 -9.34
N ARG A 31 -27.49 -30.96 -8.71
CA ARG A 31 -26.79 -32.10 -8.11
C ARG A 31 -26.49 -33.10 -9.22
N PHE A 32 -25.25 -33.20 -9.67
CA PHE A 32 -24.81 -34.32 -10.51
C PHE A 32 -23.42 -34.84 -10.12
N GLN A 33 -23.45 -36.05 -9.56
CA GLN A 33 -22.57 -37.20 -9.83
C GLN A 33 -21.06 -37.02 -9.69
N SER A 34 -20.56 -37.54 -8.56
CA SER A 34 -19.20 -38.05 -8.43
C SER A 34 -19.04 -39.30 -9.29
N THR A 35 -18.11 -39.26 -10.24
CA THR A 35 -17.51 -40.46 -10.82
C THR A 35 -15.99 -40.36 -10.76
N THR A 36 -15.41 -41.49 -10.40
CA THR A 36 -14.00 -41.82 -10.28
C THR A 36 -13.23 -41.66 -11.59
N SER A 37 -11.98 -41.20 -11.55
CA SER A 37 -10.95 -41.66 -12.50
C SER A 37 -9.54 -41.41 -11.96
N LEU A 38 -8.78 -42.49 -11.89
CA LEU A 38 -7.32 -42.53 -11.78
C LEU A 38 -6.64 -41.96 -13.05
N GLU A 39 -5.35 -41.59 -12.87
CA GLU A 39 -4.27 -41.53 -13.86
C GLU A 39 -4.33 -40.50 -15.01
N ALA A 40 -3.37 -39.56 -15.00
CA ALA A 40 -2.24 -39.61 -15.96
C ALA A 40 -1.32 -38.37 -15.85
N ARG A 41 -0.09 -38.64 -15.39
CA ARG A 41 1.19 -38.14 -15.90
C ARG A 41 1.10 -37.18 -17.12
N ARG A 42 1.31 -35.87 -16.92
CA ARG A 42 1.83 -34.98 -17.97
C ARG A 42 2.93 -34.07 -17.45
N LYS A 43 4.14 -34.30 -17.98
CA LYS A 43 5.30 -33.41 -17.91
C LYS A 43 4.90 -32.03 -18.42
N SER A 44 4.86 -31.04 -17.55
CA SER A 44 4.83 -29.63 -17.96
C SER A 44 6.26 -29.17 -18.19
N LEU A 45 6.65 -29.12 -19.47
CA LEU A 45 7.79 -28.35 -19.96
C LEU A 45 7.50 -26.88 -19.68
N ARG A 46 7.83 -26.41 -18.48
CA ARG A 46 7.92 -24.97 -18.20
C ARG A 46 9.16 -24.45 -18.90
N LYS A 47 8.95 -23.81 -20.04
CA LYS A 47 9.91 -22.96 -20.73
C LYS A 47 10.31 -21.86 -19.76
N THR A 48 11.48 -22.01 -19.15
CA THR A 48 12.16 -20.98 -18.38
C THR A 48 12.44 -19.83 -19.33
N VAL A 49 11.63 -18.77 -19.27
CA VAL A 49 11.99 -17.51 -19.93
C VAL A 49 13.17 -16.98 -19.12
N ALA A 50 14.34 -16.98 -19.75
CA ALA A 50 15.58 -16.52 -19.17
C ALA A 50 15.41 -15.08 -18.69
N ALA A 51 15.53 -14.88 -17.37
CA ALA A 51 15.69 -13.57 -16.76
C ALA A 51 17.04 -13.00 -17.24
N GLY A 52 16.98 -12.14 -18.25
CA GLY A 52 18.13 -11.40 -18.75
C GLY A 52 18.53 -10.32 -17.75
N ASN A 53 19.45 -10.68 -16.85
CA ASN A 53 20.13 -9.72 -15.96
C ASN A 53 20.98 -8.76 -16.81
N ASN A 54 20.46 -7.57 -17.12
CA ASN A 54 21.24 -6.46 -17.68
C ASN A 54 20.75 -5.12 -17.12
N ALA A 55 21.00 -4.90 -15.82
CA ALA A 55 20.69 -3.68 -15.08
C ALA A 55 21.75 -2.58 -15.26
N ARG A 56 22.31 -2.39 -16.47
CA ARG A 56 23.10 -1.18 -16.78
C ARG A 56 22.15 -0.06 -17.21
N GLY A 57 22.15 1.07 -16.50
CA GLY A 57 21.50 2.33 -16.91
C GLY A 57 20.07 2.58 -16.42
N VAL A 58 19.73 2.22 -15.17
CA VAL A 58 18.50 2.71 -14.53
C VAL A 58 18.87 3.91 -13.65
N ASN A 59 18.21 5.05 -13.84
CA ASN A 59 18.37 6.21 -12.98
C ASN A 59 17.46 6.03 -11.74
N SER A 60 18.04 5.67 -10.59
CA SER A 60 17.30 5.58 -9.33
C SER A 60 16.88 6.97 -8.86
N MET A 61 15.61 7.13 -8.51
CA MET A 61 15.05 8.36 -7.95
C MET A 61 14.51 8.05 -6.55
N GLY A 62 15.42 7.98 -5.58
CA GLY A 62 15.16 7.67 -4.17
C GLY A 62 16.50 7.61 -3.45
N GLY A 63 16.60 8.26 -2.28
CA GLY A 63 17.90 8.57 -1.62
C GLY A 63 18.87 7.38 -1.53
N GLU A 64 20.17 7.69 -1.59
CA GLU A 64 21.28 6.72 -1.55
C GLU A 64 21.04 5.62 -0.51
N MET A 65 20.89 4.38 -0.99
CA MET A 65 20.81 3.18 -0.17
C MET A 65 21.98 2.24 -0.50
N GLU A 66 22.54 1.63 0.55
CA GLU A 66 23.68 0.72 0.52
C GLU A 66 23.56 -0.40 -0.56
N PRO A 67 24.61 -0.62 -1.39
CA PRO A 67 24.53 -1.47 -2.58
C PRO A 67 24.93 -2.91 -2.27
N THR A 68 24.00 -3.79 -1.85
CA THR A 68 24.31 -5.24 -1.73
C THR A 68 23.20 -6.23 -2.09
N LYS A 69 22.04 -5.81 -2.62
CA LYS A 69 20.99 -6.75 -3.05
C LYS A 69 20.94 -6.90 -4.57
N LYS A 70 20.79 -8.14 -5.05
CA LYS A 70 20.48 -8.44 -6.46
C LYS A 70 19.25 -7.62 -6.85
N THR A 71 19.43 -6.62 -7.70
CA THR A 71 18.33 -5.76 -8.14
C THR A 71 17.46 -6.50 -9.14
N ASN A 72 16.19 -6.74 -8.83
CA ASN A 72 15.20 -7.31 -9.74
C ASN A 72 14.27 -6.21 -10.24
N TRP A 73 14.66 -5.56 -11.33
CA TRP A 73 13.86 -4.51 -11.96
C TRP A 73 12.73 -5.11 -12.80
N VAL A 74 11.49 -4.86 -12.40
CA VAL A 74 10.28 -5.35 -13.07
C VAL A 74 9.51 -4.17 -13.66
N PRO A 75 9.09 -4.22 -14.94
CA PRO A 75 8.28 -3.18 -15.53
C PRO A 75 6.89 -3.10 -14.92
N VAL A 76 6.42 -1.88 -14.70
CA VAL A 76 5.06 -1.61 -14.25
C VAL A 76 4.15 -1.52 -15.46
N SER A 77 3.14 -2.39 -15.49
CA SER A 77 2.19 -2.41 -16.59
C SER A 77 1.37 -1.12 -16.64
N GLY A 78 1.26 -0.49 -17.81
CA GLY A 78 0.41 0.68 -18.03
C GLY A 78 1.03 2.03 -17.69
N LEU A 79 2.28 2.09 -17.21
CA LEU A 79 3.00 3.35 -16.99
C LEU A 79 4.15 3.49 -17.99
N THR A 80 4.15 4.61 -18.72
CA THR A 80 5.17 4.91 -19.74
C THR A 80 6.23 5.89 -19.26
N SER A 81 5.89 6.70 -18.27
CA SER A 81 6.81 7.67 -17.68
C SER A 81 6.54 7.84 -16.19
N MET A 82 7.54 8.31 -15.44
CA MET A 82 7.36 8.76 -14.06
C MET A 82 6.35 9.91 -13.93
N ALA A 83 6.06 10.64 -15.01
CA ALA A 83 5.00 11.64 -15.04
C ALA A 83 3.59 11.03 -14.88
N ASP A 84 3.41 9.77 -15.29
CA ASP A 84 2.14 9.04 -15.16
C ASP A 84 1.86 8.60 -13.72
N LEU A 85 2.87 8.68 -12.84
CA LEU A 85 2.70 8.39 -11.42
C LEU A 85 1.89 9.50 -10.71
N PRO A 86 1.33 9.20 -9.53
CA PRO A 86 0.59 10.18 -8.75
C PRO A 86 1.40 11.46 -8.50
N GLN A 87 0.91 12.59 -8.99
CA GLN A 87 1.50 13.92 -8.75
C GLN A 87 0.84 14.67 -7.59
N GLU A 88 -0.29 14.16 -7.08
CA GLU A 88 -0.98 14.73 -5.93
C GLU A 88 -0.15 14.54 -4.66
N GLU A 89 0.18 15.63 -3.98
CA GLU A 89 0.93 15.58 -2.74
C GLU A 89 0.12 14.92 -1.62
N ASN A 90 0.79 14.11 -0.80
CA ASN A 90 0.25 13.47 0.39
C ASN A 90 -0.91 12.48 0.12
N VAL A 91 -1.19 12.14 -1.14
CA VAL A 91 -2.22 11.17 -1.51
C VAL A 91 -1.56 9.84 -1.88
N VAL A 92 -1.95 8.78 -1.17
CA VAL A 92 -1.51 7.42 -1.50
C VAL A 92 -2.40 6.89 -2.63
N LYS A 93 -1.80 6.54 -3.77
CA LYS A 93 -2.50 5.83 -4.85
C LYS A 93 -1.94 4.42 -5.01
N LEU A 94 -2.79 3.52 -5.47
CA LEU A 94 -2.41 2.15 -5.81
C LEU A 94 -2.06 2.07 -7.29
N VAL A 95 -0.96 1.42 -7.60
CA VAL A 95 -0.48 1.17 -8.96
C VAL A 95 -0.35 -0.33 -9.15
N ASP A 96 -1.10 -0.88 -10.10
CA ASP A 96 -1.04 -2.29 -10.43
C ASP A 96 0.25 -2.60 -11.20
N THR A 97 1.04 -3.54 -10.68
CA THR A 97 2.32 -3.91 -11.32
C THR A 97 2.19 -5.17 -12.16
N MET A 98 1.24 -6.06 -11.81
CA MET A 98 1.14 -7.43 -12.33
C MET A 98 2.43 -8.24 -12.13
N ALA A 99 3.29 -7.84 -11.19
CA ALA A 99 4.51 -8.58 -10.86
C ALA A 99 4.17 -9.80 -9.99
N ASP A 100 4.44 -11.01 -10.51
CA ASP A 100 4.14 -12.28 -9.83
C ASP A 100 4.65 -12.36 -8.38
N GLN A 101 5.77 -11.69 -8.08
CA GLN A 101 6.38 -11.68 -6.74
C GLN A 101 5.58 -10.86 -5.71
N LEU A 102 4.75 -9.92 -6.17
CA LEU A 102 3.92 -9.08 -5.32
C LEU A 102 2.47 -9.60 -5.22
N ILE A 103 2.09 -10.54 -6.07
CA ILE A 103 0.73 -11.09 -6.12
C ILE A 103 0.48 -11.94 -4.87
N ASN A 104 -0.52 -11.51 -4.09
CA ASN A 104 -1.10 -12.28 -3.02
C ASN A 104 -2.60 -12.42 -3.29
N GLY A 105 -3.07 -13.63 -3.59
CA GLY A 105 -4.46 -13.86 -3.98
C GLY A 105 -5.50 -13.44 -2.93
N ALA A 106 -5.11 -13.30 -1.66
CA ALA A 106 -6.03 -12.87 -0.60
C ALA A 106 -6.10 -11.35 -0.42
N THR A 107 -4.96 -10.64 -0.50
CA THR A 107 -4.85 -9.24 -0.07
C THR A 107 -4.25 -8.30 -1.11
N ASN A 108 -3.64 -8.83 -2.17
CA ASN A 108 -3.01 -8.06 -3.24
C ASN A 108 -3.03 -8.84 -4.58
N PRO A 109 -4.21 -9.12 -5.16
CA PRO A 109 -4.34 -10.04 -6.29
C PRO A 109 -3.67 -9.57 -7.59
N THR A 110 -3.47 -8.26 -7.75
CA THR A 110 -2.84 -7.63 -8.92
C THR A 110 -1.35 -7.32 -8.70
N GLY A 111 -0.80 -7.67 -7.54
CA GLY A 111 0.56 -7.29 -7.18
C GLY A 111 0.73 -5.77 -7.09
N ALA A 112 -0.31 -5.03 -6.70
CA ALA A 112 -0.27 -3.58 -6.61
C ALA A 112 0.78 -3.11 -5.59
N VAL A 113 1.32 -1.92 -5.85
CA VAL A 113 2.14 -1.15 -4.91
C VAL A 113 1.45 0.17 -4.61
N SER A 114 1.75 0.73 -3.45
CA SER A 114 1.31 2.07 -3.07
C SER A 114 2.40 3.08 -3.44
N VAL A 115 2.00 4.16 -4.09
CA VAL A 115 2.86 5.28 -4.46
C VAL A 115 2.32 6.57 -3.85
N VAL A 116 3.22 7.39 -3.34
CA VAL A 116 2.91 8.71 -2.78
C VAL A 116 3.94 9.73 -3.23
N ASN A 117 3.48 10.95 -3.52
CA ASN A 117 4.34 12.11 -3.70
C ASN A 117 4.37 12.94 -2.41
N TYR A 118 5.56 13.28 -1.92
CA TYR A 118 5.76 14.15 -0.77
C TYR A 118 6.91 15.10 -1.06
N GLU A 119 6.63 16.40 -1.10
CA GLU A 119 7.63 17.46 -1.37
C GLU A 119 8.45 17.21 -2.64
N GLY A 120 7.77 16.78 -3.71
CA GLY A 120 8.40 16.48 -5.00
C GLY A 120 9.21 15.17 -5.05
N LYS A 121 9.21 14.38 -3.97
CA LYS A 121 9.81 13.04 -3.94
C LYS A 121 8.73 11.97 -3.99
N THR A 122 8.92 11.01 -4.90
CA THR A 122 8.03 9.87 -5.04
C THR A 122 8.54 8.70 -4.22
N TYR A 123 7.68 8.13 -3.39
CA TYR A 123 7.99 6.96 -2.59
C TYR A 123 7.07 5.80 -2.98
N CYS A 124 7.61 4.58 -2.99
CA CYS A 124 6.90 3.36 -3.34
C CYS A 124 7.04 2.32 -2.23
N PHE A 125 5.92 1.71 -1.85
CA PHE A 125 5.85 0.74 -0.75
C PHE A 125 4.73 -0.27 -0.97
N ALA A 126 4.66 -1.29 -0.13
CA ALA A 126 3.63 -2.34 -0.23
C ALA A 126 2.20 -1.76 -0.17
N SER A 127 1.29 -2.33 -0.96
CA SER A 127 -0.12 -1.89 -1.02
C SER A 127 -0.91 -2.13 0.26
N SER A 128 -0.45 -3.05 1.12
CA SER A 128 -1.16 -3.50 2.31
C SER A 128 -0.31 -3.36 3.57
N CYS A 129 -0.97 -3.00 4.67
CA CYS A 129 -0.33 -2.83 5.96
C CYS A 129 0.23 -4.16 6.48
N THR A 130 1.51 -4.22 6.85
CA THR A 130 2.10 -5.46 7.36
C THR A 130 1.53 -5.88 8.72
N CYS A 131 1.04 -4.93 9.52
CA CYS A 131 0.43 -5.17 10.82
C CYS A 131 -0.97 -5.80 10.76
N CYS A 132 -1.86 -5.29 9.89
CA CYS A 132 -3.26 -5.73 9.84
C CYS A 132 -3.73 -6.26 8.47
N GLN A 133 -2.85 -6.29 7.47
CA GLN A 133 -3.11 -6.77 6.11
C GLN A 133 -4.21 -6.01 5.33
N ILE A 134 -4.58 -4.81 5.81
CA ILE A 134 -5.56 -3.94 5.15
C ILE A 134 -4.86 -3.01 4.15
N PRO A 135 -5.46 -2.75 2.97
CA PRO A 135 -4.92 -1.82 2.00
C PRO A 135 -4.61 -0.42 2.56
N LEU A 136 -3.48 0.14 2.17
CA LEU A 136 -2.96 1.43 2.61
C LEU A 136 -3.46 2.61 1.76
N ALA A 137 -4.42 2.39 0.84
CA ALA A 137 -4.99 3.43 -0.01
C ALA A 137 -5.59 4.63 0.76
N LYS A 138 -5.99 4.42 2.02
CA LYS A 138 -6.51 5.48 2.92
C LYS A 138 -5.52 5.87 4.02
N ALA A 139 -4.28 5.40 3.95
CA ALA A 139 -3.27 5.71 4.95
C ALA A 139 -2.94 7.21 4.94
N LYS A 140 -2.61 7.74 6.13
CA LYS A 140 -2.26 9.14 6.30
C LYS A 140 -0.77 9.32 6.14
N VAL A 141 -0.37 10.29 5.32
CA VAL A 141 1.02 10.72 5.20
C VAL A 141 1.23 11.81 6.26
N LEU A 142 2.17 11.57 7.16
CA LEU A 142 2.52 12.46 8.25
C LEU A 142 3.91 13.06 7.98
N PRO A 143 4.17 14.29 8.42
CA PRO A 143 5.48 14.91 8.22
C PRO A 143 6.59 14.14 8.95
N PRO A 144 7.86 14.32 8.50
CA PRO A 144 9.02 13.78 9.19
C PRO A 144 9.08 14.18 10.67
N ASN A 145 9.71 13.34 11.48
CA ASN A 145 9.96 13.62 12.90
C ASN A 145 11.38 13.14 13.29
N GLU A 146 11.71 13.24 14.57
CA GLU A 146 13.00 12.77 15.10
C GLU A 146 13.26 11.29 14.81
N GLU A 147 12.23 10.43 14.84
CA GLU A 147 12.34 8.99 14.56
C GLU A 147 12.64 8.70 13.07
N THR A 148 12.37 9.65 12.16
CA THR A 148 12.76 9.56 10.75
C THR A 148 13.99 10.41 10.40
N GLY A 149 14.70 10.91 11.41
CA GLY A 149 15.84 11.81 11.25
C GLY A 149 15.45 13.19 10.69
N GLY A 150 14.17 13.56 10.74
CA GLY A 150 13.65 14.82 10.22
C GLY A 150 13.60 14.93 8.69
N VAL A 151 13.84 13.83 7.96
CA VAL A 151 13.97 13.87 6.49
C VAL A 151 12.85 13.13 5.78
N ALA A 152 12.52 11.90 6.20
CA ALA A 152 11.55 11.07 5.50
C ALA A 152 10.14 11.21 6.09
N PRO A 153 9.09 11.32 5.27
CA PRO A 153 7.72 11.31 5.76
C PRO A 153 7.37 9.96 6.40
N ARG A 154 6.32 9.98 7.20
CA ARG A 154 5.79 8.80 7.88
C ARG A 154 4.45 8.40 7.27
N LEU A 155 4.14 7.11 7.30
CA LEU A 155 2.86 6.58 6.83
C LEU A 155 2.12 5.94 8.00
N SER A 156 0.96 6.46 8.36
CA SER A 156 0.08 5.86 9.37
C SER A 156 -1.07 5.11 8.71
N CYS A 157 -1.17 3.80 8.98
CA CYS A 157 -2.32 3.00 8.58
C CYS A 157 -3.60 3.54 9.24
N ASP A 158 -4.63 3.84 8.46
CA ASP A 158 -5.85 4.42 9.01
C ASP A 158 -6.65 3.43 9.87
N PHE A 159 -6.47 2.11 9.66
CA PHE A 159 -7.20 1.10 10.41
C PHE A 159 -6.55 0.77 11.76
N CYS A 160 -5.30 0.27 11.75
CA CYS A 160 -4.62 -0.19 12.97
C CYS A 160 -3.69 0.85 13.60
N LYS A 161 -3.55 2.04 12.99
CA LYS A 161 -2.68 3.15 13.43
C LYS A 161 -1.18 2.81 13.49
N ALA A 162 -0.76 1.65 12.98
CA ALA A 162 0.65 1.34 12.79
C ALA A 162 1.28 2.38 11.86
N THR A 163 2.39 2.96 12.28
CA THR A 163 3.11 3.99 11.53
C THR A 163 4.47 3.47 11.07
N TYR A 164 4.89 3.88 9.88
CA TYR A 164 6.14 3.44 9.26
C TYR A 164 6.93 4.63 8.72
N ASN A 165 8.26 4.52 8.73
CA ASN A 165 9.13 5.39 7.95
C ASN A 165 8.99 5.02 6.47
N ILE A 166 8.53 5.94 5.63
CA ILE A 166 8.24 5.63 4.21
C ILE A 166 9.52 5.31 3.41
N ARG A 167 10.68 5.82 3.85
CA ARG A 167 11.96 5.56 3.19
C ARG A 167 12.54 4.20 3.54
N THR A 168 12.54 3.84 4.83
CA THR A 168 13.20 2.61 5.30
C THR A 168 12.24 1.43 5.45
N GLY A 169 10.94 1.71 5.51
CA GLY A 169 9.91 0.72 5.82
C GLY A 169 9.81 0.37 7.31
N GLU A 170 10.71 0.89 8.14
CA GLU A 170 10.76 0.54 9.56
C GLU A 170 9.51 1.01 10.31
N ARG A 171 9.00 0.17 11.20
CA ARG A 171 7.85 0.49 12.04
C ARG A 171 8.27 1.49 13.13
N ILE A 172 7.47 2.54 13.26
CA ILE A 172 7.66 3.60 14.25
C ILE A 172 6.71 3.35 15.43
N GLU A 173 7.26 3.23 16.63
CA GLU A 173 6.51 2.83 17.82
C GLU A 173 5.84 4.00 18.54
N ASN A 174 6.36 5.22 18.40
CA ASN A 174 5.87 6.39 19.15
C ASN A 174 5.19 7.43 18.26
N ALA A 175 4.59 7.00 17.15
CA ALA A 175 4.00 7.91 16.18
C ALA A 175 2.84 8.77 16.73
N ASP A 176 2.13 8.25 17.73
CA ASP A 176 1.00 8.89 18.42
C ASP A 176 1.31 9.16 19.91
N LYS A 177 2.44 9.80 20.25
CA LYS A 177 2.58 10.42 21.58
C LYS A 177 2.22 11.91 21.55
N PRO A 178 0.93 12.30 21.55
CA PRO A 178 0.56 13.55 22.18
C PRO A 178 0.83 13.40 23.69
N GLY A 179 1.42 14.41 24.32
CA GLY A 179 1.93 14.32 25.69
C GLY A 179 1.01 13.63 26.70
N LEU A 180 1.61 12.75 27.51
CA LEU A 180 1.27 12.21 28.85
C LEU A 180 -0.21 11.86 29.25
N LEU A 181 -1.24 12.16 28.47
CA LEU A 181 -2.66 12.03 28.86
C LEU A 181 -3.51 11.21 27.88
N GLY A 182 -2.89 10.42 26.99
CA GLY A 182 -3.58 9.55 26.03
C GLY A 182 -3.61 8.08 26.46
N GLY A 183 -4.15 7.80 27.65
CA GLY A 183 -4.26 6.43 28.16
C GLY A 183 -5.29 5.58 27.42
N VAL A 184 -4.91 4.32 27.18
CA VAL A 184 -5.77 3.13 27.03
C VAL A 184 -6.49 2.91 25.68
N VAL A 185 -5.73 2.66 24.61
CA VAL A 185 -6.20 1.72 23.54
C VAL A 185 -5.09 0.86 22.91
N THR A 186 -3.94 0.71 23.57
CA THR A 186 -2.77 -0.06 23.08
C THR A 186 -2.89 -1.57 23.37
N GLY A 187 -4.10 -2.13 23.38
CA GLY A 187 -4.37 -3.43 24.00
C GLY A 187 -4.51 -4.65 23.08
N LEU A 188 -4.92 -4.49 21.81
CA LEU A 188 -5.24 -5.65 20.95
C LEU A 188 -4.30 -5.86 19.74
N PHE A 189 -3.55 -4.86 19.30
CA PHE A 189 -2.66 -4.97 18.14
C PHE A 189 -1.16 -4.99 18.50
N SER A 190 -0.84 -4.96 19.79
CA SER A 190 0.53 -4.88 20.33
C SER A 190 1.30 -6.20 20.28
N LYS A 191 0.65 -7.30 19.87
CA LYS A 191 1.28 -8.61 19.65
C LYS A 191 1.58 -8.90 18.17
N SER A 192 1.28 -7.99 17.24
CA SER A 192 1.72 -8.19 15.87
C SER A 192 3.23 -8.06 15.79
N GLU A 193 3.89 -9.07 15.22
CA GLU A 193 5.32 -9.03 14.93
C GLU A 193 5.65 -7.68 14.25
N LYS A 194 6.72 -7.02 14.72
CA LYS A 194 7.19 -5.73 14.20
C LYS A 194 7.82 -5.95 12.81
N LYS A 195 6.98 -6.27 11.82
CA LYS A 195 7.42 -6.47 10.43
C LYS A 195 7.56 -5.11 9.75
N PRO A 196 8.73 -4.81 9.16
CA PRO A 196 8.89 -3.61 8.35
C PRO A 196 7.95 -3.66 7.15
N LEU A 197 7.45 -2.49 6.75
CA LEU A 197 6.71 -2.31 5.51
C LEU A 197 7.70 -2.44 4.34
N PRO A 198 7.47 -3.34 3.37
CA PRO A 198 8.32 -3.40 2.19
C PRO A 198 8.28 -2.06 1.44
N VAL A 199 9.46 -1.53 1.14
CA VAL A 199 9.69 -0.33 0.33
C VAL A 199 10.39 -0.75 -0.96
N TYR A 200 10.11 -0.04 -2.04
CA TYR A 200 10.62 -0.38 -3.37
C TYR A 200 11.21 0.86 -4.05
N ASP A 201 12.26 0.65 -4.84
CA ASP A 201 12.79 1.72 -5.68
C ASP A 201 11.99 1.83 -6.97
N LEU A 202 11.78 3.06 -7.43
CA LEU A 202 11.27 3.36 -8.75
C LEU A 202 12.41 3.83 -9.64
N GLY A 203 12.39 3.41 -10.89
CA GLY A 203 13.31 3.86 -11.93
C GLY A 203 12.58 3.99 -13.26
N GLU A 204 13.15 4.74 -14.19
CA GLU A 204 12.65 4.83 -15.56
C GLU A 204 13.72 4.32 -16.53
N LYS A 205 13.31 3.47 -17.48
CA LYS A 205 14.18 3.03 -18.57
C LYS A 205 13.36 2.73 -19.81
N ASN A 206 13.81 3.18 -20.98
CA ASN A 206 13.18 2.91 -22.27
C ASN A 206 11.67 3.29 -22.32
N LYS A 207 11.27 4.41 -21.71
CA LYS A 207 9.85 4.83 -21.60
C LYS A 207 8.98 3.80 -20.90
N SER A 208 9.51 3.21 -19.83
CA SER A 208 8.77 2.32 -18.95
C SER A 208 9.24 2.57 -17.53
N VAL A 209 8.28 2.63 -16.61
CA VAL A 209 8.56 2.67 -15.18
C VAL A 209 8.91 1.27 -14.71
N LEU A 210 9.99 1.15 -13.95
CA LEU A 210 10.50 -0.08 -13.37
C LEU A 210 10.41 0.02 -11.84
N ILE A 211 10.09 -1.09 -11.19
CA ILE A 211 10.17 -1.25 -9.74
C ILE A 211 11.29 -2.23 -9.42
N ASN A 212 12.16 -1.87 -8.48
CA ASN A 212 13.17 -2.77 -7.94
C ASN A 212 12.57 -3.61 -6.81
N LEU A 213 12.41 -4.91 -7.05
CA LEU A 213 11.98 -5.86 -6.03
C LEU A 213 13.20 -6.46 -5.33
N PRO A 214 13.20 -6.53 -3.98
CA PRO A 214 14.30 -7.10 -3.20
C PRO A 214 14.40 -8.64 -3.28
#